data_AF-A0AB39T7N0-F1
#
_entry.id   AF-A0AB39T7N0-F1
#
_cell.length_a   1.000
_cell.length_b   1.000
_cell.length_c   1.000
_cell.angle_alpha   90.00
_cell.angle_beta   90.00
_cell.angle_gamma   90.00
#
_symmetry.space_group_name_H-M   'P 1'
#
loop_
_entity.id
_entity.type
_entity.pdbx_description
1 polymer ?
#
loop_
_entity_poly.entity_id
_entity_poly.type
_entity_poly.pdbx_seq_one_letter_code
_entity_poly.pdbx_strand_id
1 'polypeptide(L)'
;MKAYKILGTTDDVTTCELCGRDELKGTVTLCPLDVDGNEDGDAVYFGVSCAAKAAGWTQREVRAGVKAADTAKREAERAERDAAWSARREWLAAWYLEHYGTSDLHEAAKLAGMSTVRLSGEAISAYCEMERATEAAAVVQEQPAEELKPVAVDASTESRSTTLRVGDVERVIRTVMAGRVNTTKRLETSHTAAVKAALVEMRRANLDTYERAATAAEAVAARVGCGWMNKEEAKRARGIVRRAERGTLHSHTSPWASNLKPLPKVRFTDEIPAYLVEVESGHYATAEAAEQLALI
;
A
#
# COMPACT_ATOMS: atom_id res chain seq x y z
N MET A 1 -3.05 37.49 13.47
CA MET A 1 -2.48 36.20 13.93
C MET A 1 -1.70 35.66 12.74
N LYS A 2 -0.43 35.26 12.90
CA LYS A 2 0.31 34.66 11.78
C LYS A 2 -0.19 33.23 11.57
N ALA A 3 -0.58 32.90 10.36
CA ALA A 3 -0.89 31.51 10.00
C ALA A 3 0.42 30.77 9.78
N TYR A 4 0.44 29.47 10.08
CA TYR A 4 1.62 28.62 9.90
C TYR A 4 1.23 27.32 9.21
N LYS A 5 2.15 26.78 8.42
CA LYS A 5 2.09 25.43 7.84
C LYS A 5 3.16 24.56 8.50
N ILE A 6 2.80 23.35 8.89
CA ILE A 6 3.77 22.39 9.43
C ILE A 6 4.44 21.68 8.24
N LEU A 7 5.76 21.84 8.11
CA LEU A 7 6.54 21.16 7.08
C LEU A 7 7.03 19.77 7.53
N GLY A 8 7.15 19.55 8.85
CA GLY A 8 7.56 18.27 9.42
C GLY A 8 8.38 18.46 10.69
N THR A 9 9.31 17.53 10.94
CA THR A 9 10.32 17.64 11.99
C THR A 9 11.72 17.48 11.43
N THR A 10 12.69 18.13 12.08
CA THR A 10 14.12 17.94 11.82
C THR A 10 14.88 17.75 13.13
N ASP A 11 15.96 16.98 13.05
CA ASP A 11 16.93 16.78 14.13
C ASP A 11 18.20 17.62 13.93
N ASP A 12 18.30 18.35 12.81
CA ASP A 12 19.49 19.16 12.46
C ASP A 12 19.59 20.44 13.31
N VAL A 13 18.44 21.04 13.65
CA VAL A 13 18.35 22.23 14.50
C VAL A 13 17.84 21.82 15.87
N THR A 14 18.71 21.85 16.88
CA THR A 14 18.38 21.44 18.25
C THR A 14 18.04 22.60 19.19
N THR A 15 17.91 23.82 18.65
CA THR A 15 17.63 25.04 19.42
C THR A 15 16.28 25.61 19.02
N CYS A 16 15.43 25.93 19.99
CA CYS A 16 14.13 26.56 19.72
C CYS A 16 14.30 28.07 19.55
N GLU A 17 13.89 28.58 18.39
CA GLU A 17 14.00 30.01 18.07
C GLU A 17 13.06 30.92 18.89
N LEU A 18 12.02 30.36 19.50
CA LEU A 18 11.07 31.13 20.31
C LEU A 18 11.55 31.35 21.75
N CYS A 19 12.09 30.31 22.39
CA CYS A 19 12.48 30.37 23.80
C CYS A 19 13.99 30.27 24.03
N GLY A 20 14.78 30.07 22.98
CA GLY A 20 16.24 29.92 23.06
C GLY A 20 16.71 28.61 23.70
N ARG A 21 15.81 27.69 24.06
CA ARG A 21 16.19 26.42 24.68
C ARG A 21 16.94 25.55 23.67
N ASP A 22 18.11 25.08 24.08
CA ASP A 22 19.00 24.17 23.38
C ASP A 22 18.76 22.69 23.76
N GLU A 23 19.56 21.81 23.16
CA GLU A 23 19.55 20.35 23.40
C GLU A 23 18.17 19.69 23.21
N LEU A 24 17.37 20.19 22.28
CA LEU A 24 16.10 19.58 21.93
C LEU A 24 16.34 18.29 21.16
N LYS A 25 15.57 17.24 21.49
CA LYS A 25 15.58 15.95 20.76
C LYS A 25 15.15 16.06 19.29
N GLY A 26 14.54 17.18 18.91
CA GLY A 26 14.03 17.45 17.58
C GLY A 26 13.20 18.74 17.61
N THR A 27 13.18 19.45 16.49
CA THR A 27 12.38 20.67 16.30
C THR A 27 11.31 20.46 15.24
N VAL A 28 10.19 21.16 15.43
CA VAL A 28 9.11 21.25 14.47
C VAL A 28 9.43 22.39 13.52
N THR A 29 9.44 22.08 12.23
CA THR A 29 9.64 23.06 11.16
C THR A 29 8.29 23.66 10.77
N LEU A 30 8.12 24.97 10.99
CA LEU A 30 6.95 25.71 10.56
C LEU A 30 7.33 26.69 9.45
N CYS A 31 6.49 26.82 8.44
CA CYS A 31 6.58 27.91 7.47
C CYS A 31 5.48 28.94 7.78
N PRO A 32 5.82 30.22 8.01
CA PRO A 32 4.82 31.29 8.10
C PRO A 32 4.02 31.41 6.79
N LEU A 33 2.72 31.67 6.92
CA LEU A 33 1.83 31.90 5.79
C LEU A 33 1.35 33.36 5.79
N ASP A 34 1.23 33.94 4.59
CA ASP A 34 0.58 35.24 4.38
C ASP A 34 -0.95 35.16 4.55
N VAL A 35 -1.62 36.28 4.29
CA VAL A 35 -3.09 36.39 4.35
C VAL A 35 -3.81 35.56 3.30
N ASP A 36 -3.12 35.20 2.21
CA ASP A 36 -3.65 34.43 1.09
C ASP A 36 -3.34 32.92 1.23
N GLY A 37 -2.58 32.54 2.26
CA GLY A 37 -2.20 31.16 2.55
C GLY A 37 -0.95 30.68 1.82
N ASN A 38 -0.19 31.58 1.19
CA ASN A 38 1.09 31.27 0.56
C ASN A 38 2.22 31.32 1.60
N GLU A 39 3.31 30.61 1.30
CA GLU A 39 4.51 30.57 2.13
C GLU A 39 5.20 31.94 2.11
N ASP A 40 5.27 32.61 3.27
CA ASP A 40 5.77 33.98 3.43
C ASP A 40 6.97 34.04 4.35
N GLY A 41 8.11 33.58 3.82
CA GLY A 41 9.42 33.66 4.46
C GLY A 41 10.04 32.32 4.81
N ASP A 42 11.18 32.39 5.52
CA ASP A 42 11.99 31.23 5.86
C ASP A 42 11.31 30.32 6.89
N ALA A 43 11.65 29.04 6.82
CA ALA A 43 11.22 28.05 7.79
C ALA A 43 11.78 28.37 9.19
N VAL A 44 10.91 28.37 10.19
CA VAL A 44 11.26 28.60 11.60
C VAL A 44 11.23 27.29 12.39
N TYR A 45 12.11 27.17 13.38
CA TYR A 45 12.35 25.94 14.14
C TYR A 45 11.96 26.09 15.60
N PHE A 46 10.93 25.34 16.01
CA PHE A 46 10.42 25.42 17.38
C PHE A 46 10.32 24.06 18.04
N GLY A 47 10.54 24.02 19.37
CA GLY A 47 10.08 22.89 20.17
C GLY A 47 8.55 22.78 20.11
N VAL A 48 8.00 21.57 20.26
CA VAL A 48 6.55 21.28 20.11
C VAL A 48 5.66 22.21 20.95
N SER A 49 6.05 22.52 22.19
CA SER A 49 5.29 23.43 23.05
C SER A 49 5.34 24.88 22.57
N CYS A 50 6.45 25.30 21.98
CA CYS A 50 6.65 26.65 21.44
C CYS A 50 5.94 26.81 20.09
N ALA A 51 5.98 25.78 19.24
CA ALA A 51 5.22 25.70 18.00
C ALA A 51 3.71 25.85 18.26
N ALA A 52 3.18 25.12 19.25
CA ALA A 52 1.79 25.21 19.66
C ALA A 52 1.39 26.64 20.07
N LYS A 53 2.23 27.31 20.87
CA LYS A 53 2.00 28.70 21.29
C LYS A 53 2.09 29.69 20.14
N ALA A 54 3.08 29.57 19.26
CA ALA A 54 3.29 30.46 18.13
C ALA A 54 2.14 30.38 17.12
N ALA A 55 1.67 29.17 16.82
CA ALA A 55 0.59 28.92 15.86
C ALA A 55 -0.82 29.05 16.45
N GLY A 56 -0.97 29.21 17.76
CA GLY A 56 -2.28 29.24 18.42
C GLY A 56 -2.99 27.88 18.42
N TRP A 57 -2.23 26.78 18.38
CA TRP A 57 -2.75 25.40 18.38
C TRP A 57 -2.47 24.68 19.69
N THR A 58 -3.13 23.54 19.88
CA THR A 58 -2.78 22.59 20.94
C THR A 58 -1.56 21.76 20.53
N GLN A 59 -0.79 21.27 21.52
CA GLN A 59 0.34 20.35 21.24
C GLN A 59 -0.11 19.07 20.51
N ARG A 60 -1.37 18.65 20.71
CA ARG A 60 -1.95 17.48 20.03
C ARG A 60 -2.13 17.75 18.54
N GLU A 61 -2.62 18.92 18.17
CA GLU A 61 -2.76 19.34 16.76
C GLU A 61 -1.40 19.48 16.09
N VAL A 62 -0.42 20.09 16.75
CA VAL A 62 0.97 20.15 16.23
C VAL A 62 1.52 18.76 15.94
N ARG A 63 1.42 17.82 16.90
CA ARG A 63 1.89 16.44 16.70
C ARG A 63 1.13 15.71 15.58
N ALA A 64 -0.17 15.95 15.44
CA ALA A 64 -0.97 15.39 14.37
C ALA A 64 -0.54 15.94 13.00
N GLY A 65 -0.30 17.25 12.90
CA GLY A 65 0.19 17.89 11.68
C GLY A 65 1.59 17.45 11.30
N VAL A 66 2.52 17.33 12.27
CA VAL A 66 3.85 16.75 12.03
C VAL A 66 3.74 15.34 11.47
N LYS A 67 2.93 14.48 12.11
CA LYS A 67 2.74 13.11 11.65
C LYS A 67 2.16 13.07 10.22
N ALA A 68 1.23 13.96 9.89
CA ALA A 68 0.65 14.06 8.57
C ALA A 68 1.69 14.49 7.52
N ALA A 69 2.48 15.53 7.82
CA ALA A 69 3.56 16.00 6.94
C ALA A 69 4.62 14.91 6.70
N ASP A 70 5.08 14.25 7.76
CA ASP A 70 6.04 13.15 7.64
C ASP A 70 5.47 11.95 6.86
N THR A 71 4.17 11.68 6.99
CA THR A 71 3.52 10.61 6.24
C THR A 71 3.45 10.97 4.76
N ALA A 72 3.03 12.19 4.43
CA ALA A 72 3.00 12.69 3.07
C ALA A 72 4.38 12.66 2.41
N LYS A 73 5.44 13.06 3.13
CA LYS A 73 6.83 12.97 2.64
C LYS A 73 7.23 11.52 2.33
N ARG A 74 6.98 10.58 3.26
CA ARG A 74 7.29 9.15 3.04
C ARG A 74 6.47 8.54 1.90
N GLU A 75 5.24 8.99 1.69
CA GLU A 75 4.39 8.56 0.59
C GLU A 75 4.89 9.10 -0.75
N ALA A 76 5.33 10.36 -0.80
CA ALA A 76 5.97 10.95 -1.98
C ALA A 76 7.27 10.21 -2.35
N GLU A 77 8.17 10.00 -1.38
CA GLU A 77 9.42 9.22 -1.59
C GLU A 77 9.15 7.79 -2.07
N ARG A 78 8.05 7.17 -1.59
CA ARG A 78 7.63 5.83 -2.05
C ARG A 78 7.11 5.90 -3.49
N ALA A 79 6.26 6.88 -3.80
CA ALA A 79 5.70 7.06 -5.13
C ALA A 79 6.81 7.32 -6.17
N GLU A 80 7.80 8.15 -5.84
CA GLU A 80 8.99 8.38 -6.68
C GLU A 80 9.77 7.09 -6.92
N ARG A 81 10.02 6.31 -5.87
CA ARG A 81 10.72 5.02 -5.99
C ARG A 81 9.93 4.02 -6.83
N ASP A 82 8.62 3.95 -6.65
CA ASP A 82 7.74 3.06 -7.38
C ASP A 82 7.69 3.46 -8.87
N ALA A 83 7.65 4.77 -9.17
CA ALA A 83 7.72 5.31 -10.53
C ALA A 83 9.07 5.03 -11.20
N ALA A 84 10.18 5.23 -10.49
CA ALA A 84 11.51 4.88 -11.00
C ALA A 84 11.64 3.37 -11.26
N TRP A 85 11.07 2.55 -10.37
CA TRP A 85 11.04 1.10 -10.54
C TRP A 85 10.19 0.65 -11.73
N SER A 86 9.02 1.28 -11.94
CA SER A 86 8.16 0.98 -13.10
C SER A 86 8.84 1.38 -14.41
N ALA A 87 9.42 2.58 -14.49
CA ALA A 87 10.14 3.06 -15.68
C ALA A 87 11.30 2.12 -16.04
N ARG A 88 12.10 1.73 -15.04
CA ARG A 88 13.19 0.75 -15.23
C ARG A 88 12.67 -0.60 -15.71
N ARG A 89 11.56 -1.09 -15.17
CA ARG A 89 10.96 -2.36 -15.59
C ARG A 89 10.45 -2.31 -17.03
N GLU A 90 9.80 -1.23 -17.42
CA GLU A 90 9.31 -1.03 -18.79
C GLU A 90 10.47 -0.97 -19.78
N TRP A 91 11.52 -0.23 -19.44
CA TRP A 91 12.74 -0.20 -20.25
C TRP A 91 13.38 -1.59 -20.40
N LEU A 92 13.52 -2.34 -19.29
CA LEU A 92 14.09 -3.69 -19.32
C LEU A 92 13.25 -4.64 -20.18
N ALA A 93 11.93 -4.56 -20.09
CA ALA A 93 11.02 -5.36 -20.91
C ALA A 93 11.18 -5.03 -22.40
N ALA A 94 11.33 -3.75 -22.75
CA ALA A 94 11.60 -3.33 -24.13
C ALA A 94 12.97 -3.81 -24.62
N TRP A 95 14.00 -3.70 -23.79
CA TRP A 95 15.34 -4.18 -24.09
C TRP A 95 15.37 -5.70 -24.35
N TYR A 96 14.69 -6.51 -23.52
CA TYR A 96 14.58 -7.95 -23.77
C TYR A 96 13.84 -8.26 -25.07
N LEU A 97 12.78 -7.51 -25.37
CA LEU A 97 12.00 -7.69 -26.60
C LEU A 97 12.85 -7.40 -27.84
N GLU A 98 13.67 -6.35 -27.80
CA GLU A 98 14.56 -5.98 -28.90
C GLU A 98 15.67 -7.03 -29.13
N HIS A 99 16.32 -7.49 -28.06
CA HIS A 99 17.48 -8.38 -28.18
C HIS A 99 17.13 -9.85 -28.33
N TYR A 100 16.01 -10.30 -27.76
CA TYR A 100 15.65 -11.72 -27.66
C TYR A 100 14.25 -12.04 -28.15
N GLY A 101 13.45 -11.05 -28.56
CA GLY A 101 12.10 -11.27 -29.09
C GLY A 101 11.05 -11.61 -28.02
N THR A 102 11.35 -11.44 -26.74
CA THR A 102 10.42 -11.65 -25.62
C THR A 102 10.62 -10.61 -24.53
N SER A 103 9.56 -10.19 -23.86
CA SER A 103 9.62 -9.26 -22.71
C SER A 103 9.82 -9.99 -21.37
N ASP A 104 9.75 -11.31 -21.35
CA ASP A 104 9.96 -12.12 -20.15
C ASP A 104 11.46 -12.41 -19.92
N LEU A 105 11.96 -12.04 -18.74
CA LEU A 105 13.37 -12.24 -18.37
C LEU A 105 13.81 -13.70 -18.39
N HIS A 106 12.96 -14.64 -17.98
CA HIS A 106 13.32 -16.06 -17.92
C HIS A 106 13.38 -16.66 -19.32
N GLU A 107 12.44 -16.29 -20.18
CA GLU A 107 12.48 -16.71 -21.59
C GLU A 107 13.68 -16.11 -22.33
N ALA A 108 13.94 -14.80 -22.13
CA ALA A 108 15.12 -14.14 -22.70
C ALA A 108 16.42 -14.81 -22.23
N ALA A 109 16.53 -15.12 -20.93
CA ALA A 109 17.70 -15.82 -20.38
C ALA A 109 17.88 -17.22 -20.98
N LYS A 110 16.78 -17.94 -21.19
CA LYS A 110 16.78 -19.25 -21.84
C LYS A 110 17.23 -19.16 -23.30
N LEU A 111 16.73 -18.19 -24.06
CA LEU A 111 17.12 -17.95 -25.46
C LEU A 111 18.60 -17.52 -25.58
N ALA A 112 19.07 -16.71 -24.63
CA ALA A 112 20.47 -16.29 -24.54
C ALA A 112 21.43 -17.42 -24.10
N GLY A 113 20.89 -18.52 -23.54
CA GLY A 113 21.72 -19.58 -22.93
C GLY A 113 22.44 -19.13 -21.66
N MET A 114 21.86 -18.18 -20.91
CA MET A 114 22.46 -17.54 -19.75
C MET A 114 21.58 -17.66 -18.50
N SER A 115 22.14 -17.39 -17.32
CA SER A 115 21.33 -17.28 -16.11
C SER A 115 20.59 -15.93 -16.08
N THR A 116 19.41 -15.91 -15.46
CA THR A 116 18.60 -14.69 -15.30
C THR A 116 19.36 -13.58 -14.58
N VAL A 117 20.17 -13.93 -13.57
CA VAL A 117 21.03 -12.97 -12.84
C VAL A 117 22.03 -12.31 -13.79
N ARG A 118 22.73 -13.09 -14.62
CA ARG A 118 23.73 -12.56 -15.54
C ARG A 118 23.10 -11.67 -16.61
N LEU A 119 22.01 -12.14 -17.23
CA LEU A 119 21.29 -11.37 -18.24
C LEU A 119 20.74 -10.06 -17.66
N SER A 120 20.15 -10.10 -16.47
CA SER A 120 19.67 -8.90 -15.79
C SER A 120 20.80 -7.91 -15.50
N GLY A 121 22.00 -8.39 -15.17
CA GLY A 121 23.17 -7.52 -14.93
C GLY A 121 23.64 -6.77 -16.18
N GLU A 122 23.60 -7.41 -17.34
CA GLU A 122 23.94 -6.79 -18.63
C GLU A 122 22.89 -5.73 -19.02
N ALA A 123 21.61 -6.08 -18.92
CA ALA A 123 20.52 -5.14 -19.19
C ALA A 123 20.55 -3.94 -18.22
N ILE A 124 20.84 -4.17 -16.93
CA ILE A 124 20.98 -3.10 -15.94
C ILE A 124 22.16 -2.17 -16.26
N SER A 125 23.29 -2.71 -16.70
CA SER A 125 24.44 -1.88 -17.11
C SER A 125 24.07 -0.98 -18.28
N ALA A 126 23.41 -1.53 -19.31
CA ALA A 126 22.93 -0.78 -20.47
C ALA A 126 21.91 0.31 -20.08
N TYR A 127 21.00 0.03 -19.14
CA TYR A 127 20.08 1.03 -18.59
C TYR A 127 20.82 2.20 -17.94
N CYS A 128 21.80 1.92 -17.08
CA CYS A 128 22.58 2.96 -16.41
C CYS A 128 23.43 3.79 -17.37
N GLU A 129 23.94 3.20 -18.46
CA GLU A 129 24.65 3.93 -19.52
C GLU A 129 23.70 4.87 -20.27
N MET A 130 22.48 4.41 -20.58
CA MET A 130 21.44 5.25 -21.18
C MET A 130 21.05 6.41 -20.26
N GLU A 131 20.77 6.16 -18.97
CA GLU A 131 20.42 7.22 -18.02
C GLU A 131 21.51 8.31 -17.95
N ARG A 132 22.78 7.91 -17.84
CA ARG A 132 23.91 8.85 -17.85
C ARG A 132 24.00 9.66 -19.13
N ALA A 133 23.72 9.04 -20.28
CA ALA A 133 23.69 9.74 -21.56
C ALA A 133 22.52 10.74 -21.63
N THR A 134 21.35 10.40 -21.11
CA THR A 134 20.19 11.30 -21.04
C THR A 134 20.40 12.45 -20.06
N GLU A 135 20.98 12.20 -18.89
CA GLU A 135 21.35 13.24 -17.92
C GLU A 135 22.38 14.20 -18.52
N ALA A 136 23.43 13.67 -19.17
CA ALA A 136 24.43 14.48 -19.85
C ALA A 136 23.83 15.34 -20.98
N ALA A 137 22.82 14.83 -21.69
CA ALA A 137 22.09 15.58 -22.72
C ALA A 137 21.14 16.63 -22.13
N ALA A 138 20.49 16.34 -21.00
CA ALA A 138 19.57 17.26 -20.31
C ALA A 138 20.32 18.47 -19.71
N VAL A 139 21.53 18.28 -19.20
CA VAL A 139 22.40 19.38 -18.72
C VAL A 139 22.76 20.36 -19.84
N VAL A 140 22.63 19.96 -21.11
CA VAL A 140 22.90 20.82 -22.28
C VAL A 140 21.65 21.60 -22.74
N GLN A 141 20.45 21.30 -22.24
CA GLN A 141 19.18 21.87 -22.72
C GLN A 141 18.28 22.37 -21.57
N GLU A 142 18.71 23.39 -20.81
CA GLU A 142 17.79 24.16 -19.96
C GLU A 142 17.21 25.37 -20.74
N GLN A 143 15.98 25.24 -21.24
CA GLN A 143 15.06 26.35 -21.59
C GLN A 143 13.61 25.96 -21.21
N PRO A 144 12.73 26.93 -20.91
CA PRO A 144 11.72 26.78 -19.86
C PRO A 144 10.41 26.10 -20.30
N ALA A 145 9.79 25.47 -19.30
CA ALA A 145 8.61 24.62 -19.35
C ALA A 145 7.34 25.33 -19.83
N GLU A 146 6.60 24.65 -20.70
CA GLU A 146 5.28 25.02 -21.21
C GLU A 146 4.18 24.40 -20.33
N GLU A 147 3.26 25.25 -19.87
CA GLU A 147 2.15 24.96 -18.96
C GLU A 147 1.14 23.94 -19.52
N LEU A 148 0.94 22.83 -18.81
CA LEU A 148 -0.10 21.84 -19.11
C LEU A 148 -1.46 22.27 -18.53
N LYS A 149 -2.46 22.37 -19.41
CA LYS A 149 -3.87 22.62 -19.08
C LYS A 149 -4.54 21.36 -18.52
N PRO A 150 -5.50 21.49 -17.58
CA PRO A 150 -6.21 20.36 -16.99
C PRO A 150 -7.22 19.75 -17.98
N VAL A 151 -7.21 18.41 -18.05
CA VAL A 151 -8.16 17.58 -18.80
C VAL A 151 -9.46 17.45 -17.99
N ALA A 152 -10.58 17.81 -18.62
CA ALA A 152 -11.91 17.61 -18.06
C ALA A 152 -12.25 16.10 -18.03
N VAL A 153 -12.61 15.61 -16.85
CA VAL A 153 -13.02 14.22 -16.64
C VAL A 153 -14.54 14.15 -16.77
N ASP A 154 -15.00 13.42 -17.78
CA ASP A 154 -16.42 13.16 -18.01
C ASP A 154 -17.05 12.40 -16.83
N ALA A 155 -18.21 12.89 -16.40
CA ALA A 155 -19.05 12.29 -15.37
C ALA A 155 -19.66 10.96 -15.87
N SER A 156 -18.85 9.91 -15.87
CA SER A 156 -19.32 8.53 -15.92
C SER A 156 -19.62 8.07 -14.50
N THR A 157 -20.69 7.29 -14.33
CA THR A 157 -21.16 6.76 -13.06
C THR A 157 -20.02 6.04 -12.32
N GLU A 158 -19.44 6.69 -11.31
CA GLU A 158 -18.24 6.18 -10.64
C GLU A 158 -18.57 4.86 -9.92
N SER A 159 -18.03 3.76 -10.46
CA SER A 159 -18.06 2.46 -9.81
C SER A 159 -16.64 1.95 -9.65
N ARG A 160 -16.34 1.32 -8.53
CA ARG A 160 -15.07 0.62 -8.31
C ARG A 160 -15.31 -0.87 -8.28
N SER A 161 -14.51 -1.61 -9.04
CA SER A 161 -14.47 -3.06 -9.03
C SER A 161 -13.09 -3.55 -8.58
N THR A 162 -13.07 -4.56 -7.73
CA THR A 162 -11.86 -5.29 -7.35
C THR A 162 -12.14 -6.78 -7.47
N THR A 163 -11.31 -7.48 -8.23
CA THR A 163 -11.32 -8.94 -8.31
C THR A 163 -10.40 -9.51 -7.23
N LEU A 164 -10.96 -10.36 -6.37
CA LEU A 164 -10.23 -11.07 -5.32
C LEU A 164 -10.12 -12.54 -5.68
N ARG A 165 -8.92 -13.12 -5.52
CA ARG A 165 -8.68 -14.55 -5.69
C ARG A 165 -8.01 -15.10 -4.44
N VAL A 166 -8.60 -16.11 -3.83
CA VAL A 166 -8.05 -16.82 -2.67
C VAL A 166 -8.22 -18.32 -2.87
N GLY A 167 -7.14 -19.02 -3.14
CA GLY A 167 -7.19 -20.42 -3.59
C GLY A 167 -7.89 -20.53 -4.94
N ASP A 168 -8.86 -21.43 -5.05
CA ASP A 168 -9.67 -21.66 -6.25
C ASP A 168 -10.94 -20.82 -6.31
N VAL A 169 -11.16 -19.94 -5.32
CA VAL A 169 -12.34 -19.06 -5.28
C VAL A 169 -11.95 -17.69 -5.82
N GLU A 170 -12.69 -17.23 -6.81
CA GLU A 170 -12.62 -15.88 -7.37
C GLU A 170 -13.91 -15.13 -7.05
N ARG A 171 -13.79 -13.89 -6.58
CA ARG A 171 -14.94 -13.01 -6.31
C ARG A 171 -14.69 -11.62 -6.85
N VAL A 172 -15.67 -11.08 -7.55
CA VAL A 172 -15.64 -9.70 -8.04
C VAL A 172 -16.50 -8.85 -7.12
N ILE A 173 -15.88 -7.87 -6.47
CA ILE A 173 -16.60 -6.93 -5.61
C ILE A 173 -16.75 -5.65 -6.39
N ARG A 174 -17.99 -5.26 -6.64
CA ARG A 174 -18.33 -3.99 -7.28
C ARG A 174 -19.06 -3.11 -6.29
N THR A 175 -18.62 -1.86 -6.17
CA THR A 175 -19.30 -0.83 -5.37
C THR A 175 -19.63 0.33 -6.29
N VAL A 176 -20.90 0.72 -6.34
CA VAL A 176 -21.41 1.80 -7.20
C VAL A 176 -21.78 2.99 -6.30
N MET A 177 -21.57 4.21 -6.75
CA MET A 177 -22.09 5.39 -6.06
C MET A 177 -23.62 5.44 -6.15
N ALA A 178 -24.30 5.17 -5.03
CA ALA A 178 -25.75 5.29 -4.88
C ALA A 178 -26.11 5.63 -3.41
N GLY A 179 -27.17 6.42 -3.23
CA GLY A 179 -27.78 6.74 -1.93
C GLY A 179 -26.83 7.36 -0.91
N ARG A 180 -26.57 6.61 0.18
CA ARG A 180 -25.71 7.04 1.31
C ARG A 180 -24.23 7.18 0.94
N VAL A 181 -23.81 6.57 -0.17
CA VAL A 181 -22.45 6.62 -0.72
C VAL A 181 -22.43 7.65 -1.85
N ASN A 182 -22.47 8.92 -1.45
CA ASN A 182 -22.59 10.07 -2.36
C ASN A 182 -21.28 10.86 -2.54
N THR A 183 -20.17 10.35 -2.01
CA THR A 183 -18.84 10.96 -2.13
C THR A 183 -17.82 9.88 -2.43
N THR A 184 -16.81 10.22 -3.23
CA THR A 184 -15.64 9.37 -3.54
C THR A 184 -15.02 8.76 -2.29
N LYS A 185 -14.82 9.57 -1.23
CA LYS A 185 -14.29 9.09 0.06
C LYS A 185 -15.17 8.01 0.72
N ARG A 186 -16.50 8.16 0.66
CA ARG A 186 -17.43 7.14 1.17
C ARG A 186 -17.43 5.90 0.29
N LEU A 187 -17.28 6.06 -1.03
CA LEU A 187 -17.17 4.94 -1.97
C LEU A 187 -15.94 4.09 -1.66
N GLU A 188 -14.78 4.72 -1.47
CA GLU A 188 -13.54 4.03 -1.09
C GLU A 188 -13.64 3.33 0.25
N THR A 189 -14.25 3.97 1.25
CA THR A 189 -14.44 3.40 2.58
C THR A 189 -15.37 2.18 2.53
N SER A 190 -16.49 2.29 1.81
CA SER A 190 -17.46 1.21 1.63
C SER A 190 -16.85 0.04 0.85
N HIS A 191 -16.15 0.33 -0.25
CA HIS A 191 -15.48 -0.67 -1.06
C HIS A 191 -14.40 -1.40 -0.26
N THR A 192 -13.61 -0.68 0.53
CA THR A 192 -12.60 -1.28 1.42
C THR A 192 -13.25 -2.19 2.47
N ALA A 193 -14.40 -1.80 3.03
CA ALA A 193 -15.13 -2.64 3.98
C ALA A 193 -15.67 -3.93 3.32
N ALA A 194 -16.24 -3.81 2.12
CA ALA A 194 -16.73 -4.96 1.34
C ALA A 194 -15.60 -5.94 0.97
N VAL A 195 -14.46 -5.42 0.49
CA VAL A 195 -13.26 -6.21 0.21
C VAL A 195 -12.78 -6.96 1.46
N LYS A 196 -12.75 -6.29 2.62
CA LYS A 196 -12.35 -6.94 3.88
C LYS A 196 -13.33 -8.03 4.30
N ALA A 197 -14.63 -7.80 4.20
CA ALA A 197 -15.65 -8.79 4.55
C ALA A 197 -15.54 -10.04 3.65
N ALA A 198 -15.43 -9.84 2.34
CA ALA A 198 -15.25 -10.94 1.39
C ALA A 198 -13.94 -11.72 1.64
N LEU A 199 -12.84 -11.03 1.96
CA LEU A 199 -11.59 -11.70 2.34
C LEU A 199 -11.77 -12.55 3.61
N VAL A 200 -12.55 -12.10 4.60
CA VAL A 200 -12.85 -12.90 5.80
C VAL A 200 -13.66 -14.14 5.43
N GLU A 201 -14.68 -14.00 4.58
CA GLU A 201 -15.51 -15.13 4.15
C GLU A 201 -14.70 -16.15 3.34
N MET A 202 -13.92 -15.69 2.35
CA MET A 202 -13.03 -16.55 1.56
C MET A 202 -11.97 -17.24 2.45
N ARG A 203 -11.52 -16.59 3.52
CA ARG A 203 -10.60 -17.20 4.50
C ARG A 203 -11.30 -18.27 5.36
N ARG A 204 -12.56 -18.07 5.74
CA ARG A 204 -13.36 -19.09 6.44
C ARG A 204 -13.51 -20.34 5.58
N ALA A 205 -13.80 -20.20 4.28
CA ALA A 205 -13.85 -21.34 3.36
C ALA A 205 -12.50 -22.09 3.24
N ASN A 206 -11.37 -21.40 3.36
CA ASN A 206 -10.05 -22.02 3.38
C ASN A 206 -9.71 -22.69 4.72
N LEU A 207 -10.34 -22.27 5.83
CA LEU A 207 -10.12 -22.83 7.16
C LEU A 207 -10.48 -24.32 7.19
N ASP A 208 -11.63 -24.70 6.63
CA ASP A 208 -12.06 -26.10 6.51
C ASP A 208 -11.03 -26.96 5.73
N THR A 209 -10.41 -26.37 4.71
CA THR A 209 -9.36 -27.05 3.94
C THR A 209 -8.09 -27.25 4.77
N TYR A 210 -7.69 -26.25 5.56
CA TYR A 210 -6.57 -26.39 6.50
C TYR A 210 -6.87 -27.38 7.63
N GLU A 211 -8.10 -27.43 8.14
CA GLU A 211 -8.52 -28.39 9.17
C GLU A 211 -8.48 -29.83 8.64
N ARG A 212 -8.98 -30.07 7.42
CA ARG A 212 -8.88 -31.38 6.76
C ARG A 212 -7.42 -31.79 6.56
N ALA A 213 -6.57 -30.88 6.09
CA ALA A 213 -5.14 -31.14 5.92
C ALA A 213 -4.44 -31.44 7.26
N ALA A 214 -4.76 -30.69 8.32
CA ALA A 214 -4.21 -30.92 9.65
C ALA A 214 -4.64 -32.28 10.22
N THR A 215 -5.92 -32.63 10.09
CA THR A 215 -6.47 -33.92 10.52
C THR A 215 -5.82 -35.08 9.77
N ALA A 216 -5.63 -34.95 8.45
CA ALA A 216 -4.94 -35.94 7.64
C ALA A 216 -3.47 -36.12 8.07
N ALA A 217 -2.75 -35.02 8.32
CA ALA A 217 -1.38 -35.06 8.80
C ALA A 217 -1.26 -35.69 10.20
N GLU A 218 -2.19 -35.38 11.11
CA GLU A 218 -2.28 -36.00 12.44
C GLU A 218 -2.55 -37.51 12.35
N ALA A 219 -3.43 -37.95 11.44
CA ALA A 219 -3.70 -39.37 11.22
C ALA A 219 -2.46 -40.12 10.70
N VAL A 220 -1.65 -39.52 9.82
CA VAL A 220 -0.37 -40.09 9.37
C VAL A 220 0.64 -40.15 10.52
N ALA A 221 0.72 -39.10 11.33
CA ALA A 221 1.60 -39.04 12.49
C ALA A 221 1.18 -39.99 13.64
N ALA A 222 -0.06 -40.44 13.69
CA ALA A 222 -0.54 -41.40 14.68
C ALA A 222 -0.19 -42.86 14.35
N ARG A 223 0.22 -43.17 13.11
CA ARG A 223 0.58 -44.54 12.71
C ARG A 223 1.83 -45.02 13.44
N VAL A 224 1.80 -46.27 13.92
CA VAL A 224 2.95 -46.91 14.58
C VAL A 224 4.12 -46.94 13.61
N GLY A 225 5.29 -46.48 14.07
CA GLY A 225 6.51 -46.40 13.25
C GLY A 225 6.63 -45.15 12.36
N CYS A 226 5.77 -44.14 12.52
CA CYS A 226 5.93 -42.89 11.80
C CYS A 226 7.25 -42.16 12.17
N GLY A 227 7.95 -41.64 11.16
CA GLY A 227 9.16 -40.85 11.36
C GLY A 227 8.88 -39.50 12.02
N TRP A 228 9.91 -38.92 12.65
CA TRP A 228 9.83 -37.60 13.31
C TRP A 228 9.32 -36.48 12.37
N MET A 229 9.64 -36.54 11.07
CA MET A 229 9.19 -35.55 10.07
C MET A 229 7.65 -35.48 9.99
N ASN A 230 6.96 -36.62 10.01
CA ASN A 230 5.49 -36.64 9.95
C ASN A 230 4.85 -35.99 11.19
N LYS A 231 5.50 -36.10 12.36
CA LYS A 231 5.05 -35.45 13.60
C LYS A 231 5.23 -33.94 13.54
N GLU A 232 6.33 -33.46 12.98
CA GLU A 232 6.55 -32.03 12.76
C GLU A 232 5.61 -31.45 11.70
N GLU A 233 5.30 -32.20 10.64
CA GLU A 233 4.31 -31.79 9.64
C GLU A 233 2.91 -31.65 10.25
N ALA A 234 2.46 -32.60 11.06
CA ALA A 234 1.19 -32.51 11.79
C ALA A 234 1.15 -31.26 12.71
N LYS A 235 2.21 -31.02 13.47
CA LYS A 235 2.35 -29.84 14.32
C LYS A 235 2.32 -28.54 13.52
N ARG A 236 2.99 -28.51 12.35
CA ARG A 236 3.01 -27.36 11.44
C ARG A 236 1.63 -27.10 10.85
N ALA A 237 0.94 -28.13 10.39
CA ALA A 237 -0.43 -28.04 9.85
C ALA A 237 -1.39 -27.49 10.92
N ARG A 238 -1.33 -27.99 12.16
CA ARG A 238 -2.14 -27.45 13.27
C ARG A 238 -1.79 -26.00 13.62
N GLY A 239 -0.52 -25.62 13.50
CA GLY A 239 -0.07 -24.24 13.65
C GLY A 239 -0.56 -23.30 12.54
N ILE A 240 -0.86 -23.82 11.35
CA ILE A 240 -1.50 -23.06 10.25
C ILE A 240 -2.97 -22.83 10.60
N VAL A 241 -3.71 -23.87 11.02
CA VAL A 241 -5.13 -23.75 11.45
C VAL A 241 -5.28 -22.69 12.55
N ARG A 242 -4.49 -22.77 13.63
CA ARG A 242 -4.54 -21.77 14.73
C ARG A 242 -4.21 -20.35 14.30
N ARG A 243 -3.46 -20.16 13.22
CA ARG A 243 -3.18 -18.82 12.67
C ARG A 243 -4.31 -18.35 11.77
N ALA A 244 -4.98 -19.28 11.06
CA ALA A 244 -6.15 -19.04 10.24
C ALA A 244 -7.31 -18.55 11.10
N GLU A 245 -7.61 -19.28 12.19
CA GLU A 245 -8.61 -18.93 13.20
C GLU A 245 -8.39 -17.52 13.78
N ARG A 246 -7.13 -17.12 13.97
CA ARG A 246 -6.75 -15.79 14.49
C ARG A 246 -6.73 -14.69 13.43
N GLY A 247 -7.00 -15.00 12.16
CA GLY A 247 -6.93 -14.04 11.05
C GLY A 247 -5.51 -13.54 10.73
N THR A 248 -4.49 -14.27 11.18
CA THR A 248 -3.05 -13.90 11.08
C THR A 248 -2.31 -14.65 9.96
N LEU A 249 -3.03 -15.29 9.06
CA LEU A 249 -2.41 -16.04 7.97
C LEU A 249 -1.87 -15.08 6.91
N HIS A 250 -0.58 -15.21 6.61
CA HIS A 250 0.05 -14.51 5.50
C HIS A 250 -0.20 -15.29 4.21
N SER A 251 -0.61 -14.60 3.15
CA SER A 251 -0.85 -15.17 1.81
C SER A 251 0.41 -15.68 1.11
N HIS A 252 1.59 -15.50 1.71
CA HIS A 252 2.86 -15.87 1.09
C HIS A 252 3.51 -17.03 1.85
N THR A 253 3.48 -18.17 1.19
CA THR A 253 4.07 -19.49 1.46
C THR A 253 5.61 -19.47 1.54
N SER A 254 6.18 -18.55 2.30
CA SER A 254 7.60 -18.59 2.67
C SER A 254 7.72 -19.10 4.11
N PRO A 255 8.54 -20.14 4.39
CA PRO A 255 8.85 -20.59 5.75
C PRO A 255 9.30 -19.44 6.69
N TRP A 256 9.90 -18.39 6.12
CA TRP A 256 10.44 -17.22 6.83
C TRP A 256 9.40 -16.11 7.09
N ALA A 257 8.27 -16.10 6.38
CA ALA A 257 7.22 -15.10 6.56
C ALA A 257 6.49 -15.23 7.91
N SER A 258 6.56 -16.40 8.55
CA SER A 258 5.88 -16.70 9.82
C SER A 258 6.38 -15.86 11.03
N ASN A 259 7.53 -15.21 10.93
CA ASN A 259 8.12 -14.38 11.99
C ASN A 259 7.80 -12.88 11.88
N LEU A 260 7.20 -12.43 10.77
CA LEU A 260 6.87 -11.02 10.58
C LEU A 260 5.49 -10.73 11.17
N LYS A 261 5.44 -10.07 12.34
CA LYS A 261 4.20 -9.56 12.94
C LYS A 261 3.62 -8.47 12.04
N PRO A 262 2.32 -8.50 11.71
CA PRO A 262 1.71 -7.45 10.88
C PRO A 262 1.66 -6.12 11.64
N LEU A 263 2.13 -5.06 10.98
CA LEU A 263 1.86 -3.67 11.31
C LEU A 263 1.02 -3.09 10.15
N PRO A 264 -0.15 -2.47 10.38
CA PRO A 264 -0.87 -2.28 11.65
C PRO A 264 -1.85 -3.43 11.99
N LYS A 265 -2.20 -3.54 13.28
CA LYS A 265 -3.22 -4.49 13.80
C LYS A 265 -4.61 -4.09 13.32
N VAL A 266 -5.07 -4.62 12.19
CA VAL A 266 -6.48 -4.50 11.80
C VAL A 266 -7.28 -5.49 12.65
N ARG A 267 -8.26 -4.98 13.42
CA ARG A 267 -9.26 -5.83 14.07
C ARG A 267 -10.31 -6.17 13.01
N PHE A 268 -10.46 -7.45 12.70
CA PHE A 268 -11.53 -7.93 11.84
C PHE A 268 -12.81 -7.98 12.69
N THR A 269 -13.89 -7.36 12.21
CA THR A 269 -15.22 -7.43 12.83
C THR A 269 -16.06 -8.43 12.04
N ASP A 270 -16.72 -9.34 12.74
CA ASP A 270 -17.60 -10.37 12.14
C ASP A 270 -18.96 -9.81 11.70
N GLU A 271 -19.29 -8.60 12.13
CA GLU A 271 -20.56 -7.94 11.81
C GLU A 271 -20.48 -7.29 10.43
N ILE A 272 -21.28 -7.82 9.49
CA ILE A 272 -21.58 -7.17 8.23
C ILE A 272 -22.38 -5.91 8.56
N PRO A 273 -21.94 -4.71 8.14
CA PRO A 273 -22.68 -3.48 8.43
C PRO A 273 -24.12 -3.57 7.93
N ALA A 274 -25.08 -3.19 8.77
CA ALA A 274 -26.52 -3.33 8.51
C ALA A 274 -27.06 -2.61 7.26
N TYR A 275 -26.24 -1.82 6.55
CA TYR A 275 -26.61 -1.14 5.31
C TYR A 275 -26.29 -1.93 4.04
N LEU A 276 -25.64 -3.09 4.15
CA LEU A 276 -25.37 -4.00 3.04
C LEU A 276 -26.44 -5.11 3.02
N VAL A 277 -27.00 -5.35 1.83
CA VAL A 277 -27.97 -6.39 1.53
C VAL A 277 -27.29 -7.43 0.65
N GLU A 278 -27.48 -8.70 0.97
CA GLU A 278 -27.01 -9.82 0.15
C GLU A 278 -27.89 -9.93 -1.12
N VAL A 279 -27.30 -9.71 -2.29
CA VAL A 279 -28.01 -9.73 -3.60
C VAL A 279 -28.02 -11.15 -4.17
N GLU A 280 -26.87 -11.80 -4.10
CA GLU A 280 -26.68 -13.22 -4.38
C GLU A 280 -25.84 -13.81 -3.25
N SER A 281 -25.86 -15.12 -3.07
CA SER A 281 -25.10 -15.76 -1.98
C SER A 281 -23.62 -15.33 -2.03
N GLY A 282 -23.14 -14.65 -0.98
CA GLY A 282 -21.79 -14.12 -0.88
C GLY A 282 -21.51 -12.79 -1.62
N HIS A 283 -22.53 -12.14 -2.19
CA HIS A 283 -22.44 -10.84 -2.86
C HIS A 283 -23.27 -9.80 -2.13
N TYR A 284 -22.60 -8.77 -1.61
CA TYR A 284 -23.24 -7.72 -0.82
C TYR A 284 -23.20 -6.39 -1.57
N ALA A 285 -24.37 -5.77 -1.73
CA ALA A 285 -24.52 -4.44 -2.29
C ALA A 285 -25.31 -3.57 -1.31
N THR A 286 -25.36 -2.25 -1.53
CA THR A 286 -26.37 -1.43 -0.85
C THR A 286 -27.76 -1.80 -1.39
N ALA A 287 -28.82 -1.65 -0.57
CA ALA A 287 -30.19 -1.99 -0.98
C ALA A 287 -30.59 -1.39 -2.34
N GLU A 288 -30.21 -0.13 -2.59
CA GLU A 288 -30.49 0.56 -3.86
C GLU A 288 -29.71 -0.02 -5.04
N ALA A 289 -28.47 -0.47 -4.83
CA ALA A 289 -27.68 -1.13 -5.88
C ALA A 289 -28.20 -2.55 -6.17
N ALA A 290 -28.75 -3.23 -5.15
CA ALA A 290 -29.45 -4.50 -5.33
C ALA A 290 -30.70 -4.32 -6.21
N GLU A 291 -31.48 -3.26 -5.98
CA GLU A 291 -32.65 -2.91 -6.80
C GLU A 291 -32.27 -2.60 -8.26
N GLN A 292 -31.17 -1.86 -8.48
CA GLN A 292 -30.67 -1.58 -9.83
C GLN A 292 -30.18 -2.83 -10.57
N LEU A 293 -29.56 -3.78 -9.85
CA LEU A 293 -29.12 -5.05 -10.41
C LEU A 293 -30.30 -5.99 -10.73
N ALA A 294 -31.42 -5.89 -10.00
CA ALA A 294 -32.63 -6.66 -10.27
C ALA A 294 -33.49 -6.11 -11.43
N LEU A 295 -33.20 -4.89 -11.90
CA LEU A 295 -33.88 -4.24 -13.02
C LEU A 295 -33.22 -4.51 -14.38
N ILE A 296 -32.10 -5.25 -14.41
CA ILE A 296 -31.39 -5.70 -15.62
C ILE A 296 -31.73 -7.17 -15.85
#